data_AF-A0A8F5GXL2-F1
#
_entry.id   AF-A0A8F5GXL2-F1
#
_cell.length_a   1.000
_cell.length_b   1.000
_cell.length_c   1.000
_cell.angle_alpha   90.00
_cell.angle_beta   90.00
_cell.angle_gamma   90.00
#
_symmetry.space_group_name_H-M   'P 1'
#
loop_
_entity.id
_entity.type
_entity.pdbx_description
1 polymer ?
#
loop_
_entity_poly.entity_id
_entity_poly.type
_entity_poly.pdbx_seq_one_letter_code
_entity_poly.pdbx_strand_id
1 'polypeptide(L)'
;MLKLSDGKPYDPNDADQQYCLRKAKCYIDRTVDPPIIRYIKDGDYEIVGWVWLTTTGVLKTHNIDVKLADDGRAFVYRDKKYPPGVYYLVRRNGREALVSESFLKF
;
A
#
# COMPACT_ATOMS: atom_id res chain seq x y z
N MET A 1 -3.97 9.25 -25.44
CA MET A 1 -4.26 9.45 -24.00
C MET A 1 -5.69 8.95 -23.80
N LEU A 2 -5.89 7.73 -23.29
CA LEU A 2 -7.23 7.20 -23.00
C LEU A 2 -7.86 8.11 -21.93
N LYS A 3 -9.03 8.70 -22.23
CA LYS A 3 -9.84 9.43 -21.24
C LYS A 3 -10.42 8.38 -20.28
N LEU A 4 -9.63 8.00 -19.28
CA LEU A 4 -9.98 7.01 -18.28
C LEU A 4 -10.88 7.66 -17.24
N SER A 5 -12.14 7.23 -17.20
CA SER A 5 -13.16 7.74 -16.28
C SER A 5 -13.23 6.83 -15.06
N ASP A 6 -12.46 7.20 -14.03
CA ASP A 6 -12.55 6.65 -12.68
C ASP A 6 -13.99 6.71 -12.14
N GLY A 7 -14.45 5.65 -11.48
CA GLY A 7 -15.80 5.54 -10.93
C GLY A 7 -16.88 5.07 -11.91
N LYS A 8 -16.52 4.54 -13.09
CA LYS A 8 -17.47 3.84 -13.96
C LYS A 8 -17.96 2.54 -13.31
N PRO A 9 -19.24 2.14 -13.49
CA PRO A 9 -19.71 0.81 -13.12
C PRO A 9 -18.81 -0.29 -13.71
N TYR A 10 -18.53 -1.29 -12.90
CA TYR A 10 -17.80 -2.46 -13.33
C TYR A 10 -18.61 -3.23 -14.38
N ASP A 11 -18.00 -3.47 -15.54
CA ASP A 11 -18.53 -4.31 -16.60
C ASP A 11 -17.49 -5.39 -16.93
N PRO A 12 -17.79 -6.68 -16.66
CA PRO A 12 -16.86 -7.77 -16.95
C PRO A 12 -16.58 -7.95 -18.44
N ASN A 13 -17.39 -7.37 -19.34
CA ASN A 13 -17.21 -7.46 -20.79
C ASN A 13 -16.51 -6.23 -21.40
N ASP A 14 -16.22 -5.19 -20.61
CA ASP A 14 -15.52 -4.00 -21.06
C ASP A 14 -14.01 -4.31 -21.22
N ALA A 15 -13.52 -4.23 -22.46
CA ALA A 15 -12.14 -4.57 -22.81
C ALA A 15 -11.09 -3.66 -22.11
N ASP A 16 -11.42 -2.39 -21.86
CA ASP A 16 -10.52 -1.47 -21.17
C ASP A 16 -10.43 -1.81 -19.68
N GLN A 17 -11.56 -2.17 -19.06
CA GLN A 17 -11.59 -2.63 -17.67
C GLN A 17 -10.81 -3.95 -17.51
N GLN A 18 -11.03 -4.91 -18.40
CA GLN A 18 -10.28 -6.17 -18.41
C GLN A 18 -8.77 -5.94 -18.58
N TYR A 19 -8.38 -5.09 -19.55
CA TYR A 19 -6.99 -4.75 -19.78
C TYR A 19 -6.36 -4.09 -18.55
N CYS A 20 -7.08 -3.16 -17.94
CA CYS A 20 -6.63 -2.45 -16.75
C CYS A 20 -6.46 -3.37 -15.54
N LEU A 21 -7.43 -4.25 -15.26
CA LEU A 21 -7.36 -5.26 -14.20
C LEU A 21 -6.21 -6.24 -14.45
N ARG A 22 -6.04 -6.73 -15.69
CA ARG A 22 -4.93 -7.60 -16.10
C ARG A 22 -3.56 -6.95 -15.90
N LYS A 23 -3.47 -5.64 -16.05
CA LYS A 23 -2.24 -4.87 -15.86
C LYS A 23 -2.08 -4.33 -14.44
N ALA A 24 -2.99 -4.67 -13.52
CA ALA A 24 -3.03 -4.13 -12.15
C ALA A 24 -2.98 -2.59 -12.13
N LYS A 25 -3.66 -1.93 -13.06
CA LYS A 25 -3.78 -0.47 -13.16
C LYS A 25 -5.09 0.07 -12.57
N CYS A 26 -5.94 -0.81 -12.09
CA CYS A 26 -7.19 -0.51 -11.40
C CYS A 26 -7.60 -1.71 -10.53
N TYR A 27 -8.60 -1.49 -9.68
CA TYR A 27 -9.28 -2.52 -8.92
C TYR A 27 -10.80 -2.31 -8.97
N ILE A 28 -11.55 -3.35 -8.61
CA ILE A 28 -13.01 -3.29 -8.47
C ILE A 28 -13.33 -2.84 -7.05
N ASP A 29 -13.92 -1.67 -6.89
CA ASP A 29 -14.44 -1.18 -5.64
C ASP A 29 -15.85 -1.74 -5.42
N ARG A 30 -15.95 -2.70 -4.50
CA ARG A 30 -17.19 -3.38 -4.12
C ARG A 30 -17.84 -2.75 -2.88
N THR A 31 -17.35 -1.61 -2.40
CA THR A 31 -17.94 -0.90 -1.26
C THR A 31 -19.17 -0.07 -1.65
N VAL A 32 -19.41 0.08 -2.95
CA VAL A 32 -20.56 0.79 -3.54
C VAL A 32 -21.37 -0.15 -4.44
N ASP A 33 -22.65 0.16 -4.62
CA ASP A 33 -23.59 -0.62 -5.44
C ASP A 33 -24.22 0.26 -6.55
N PRO A 34 -24.05 -0.06 -7.84
CA PRO A 34 -23.26 -1.18 -8.37
C PRO A 34 -21.74 -0.98 -8.16
N PRO A 35 -20.94 -2.06 -8.10
CA PRO A 35 -19.48 -1.96 -7.99
C PRO A 35 -18.91 -1.09 -9.11
N ILE A 36 -17.84 -0.35 -8.82
CA ILE A 36 -17.20 0.55 -9.78
C ILE A 36 -15.73 0.18 -10.00
N ILE A 37 -15.18 0.53 -11.16
CA ILE A 37 -13.74 0.47 -11.42
C ILE A 37 -13.06 1.72 -10.89
N ARG A 38 -12.03 1.50 -10.06
CA ARG A 38 -11.14 2.53 -9.54
C ARG A 38 -9.78 2.42 -10.20
N TYR A 39 -9.36 3.46 -10.91
CA TYR A 39 -8.03 3.50 -11.51
C TYR A 39 -6.98 3.87 -10.48
N ILE A 40 -5.91 3.09 -10.47
CA ILE A 40 -4.71 3.36 -9.70
C ILE A 40 -3.99 4.50 -10.45
N LYS A 41 -4.01 5.71 -9.90
CA LYS A 41 -3.38 6.89 -10.49
C LYS A 41 -1.88 6.67 -10.58
N ASP A 42 -1.25 7.23 -11.61
CA ASP A 42 0.21 7.29 -11.70
C ASP A 42 0.75 8.10 -10.51
N GLY A 43 1.23 7.37 -9.49
CA GLY A 43 1.64 7.95 -8.22
C GLY A 43 1.13 7.20 -7.00
N ASP A 44 0.12 6.36 -7.19
CA ASP A 44 -0.38 5.45 -6.20
C ASP A 44 0.69 4.40 -5.87
N TYR A 45 0.74 4.07 -4.60
CA TYR A 45 1.69 3.16 -4.01
C TYR A 45 0.94 1.90 -3.58
N GLU A 46 1.56 0.74 -3.76
CA GLU A 46 1.05 -0.51 -3.23
C GLU A 46 1.60 -0.69 -1.81
N ILE A 47 0.73 -0.89 -0.83
CA ILE A 47 1.16 -1.34 0.50
C ILE A 47 1.42 -2.84 0.41
N VAL A 48 2.69 -3.24 0.48
CA VAL A 48 3.12 -4.64 0.35
C VAL A 48 3.51 -5.28 1.68
N GLY A 49 3.55 -4.50 2.76
CA GLY A 49 3.85 -4.97 4.10
C GLY A 49 3.67 -3.89 5.16
N TRP A 50 3.74 -4.25 6.44
CA TRP A 50 3.64 -3.31 7.55
C TRP A 50 4.47 -3.74 8.76
N VAL A 51 4.85 -2.75 9.57
CA VAL A 51 5.49 -2.90 10.88
C VAL A 51 4.71 -2.09 11.89
N TRP A 52 4.44 -2.69 13.04
CA TRP A 52 3.91 -1.99 14.20
C TRP A 52 4.82 -2.26 15.39
N LEU A 53 5.46 -1.20 15.89
CA LEU A 53 6.22 -1.21 17.13
C LEU A 53 5.47 -0.38 18.17
N THR A 54 5.08 -1.00 19.29
CA THR A 54 4.47 -0.28 20.40
C THR A 54 5.51 0.45 21.24
N THR A 55 5.08 1.45 22.01
CA THR A 55 5.95 2.13 23.00
C THR A 55 6.42 1.21 24.13
N THR A 56 5.77 0.04 24.29
CA THR A 56 6.14 -1.02 25.25
C THR A 56 7.12 -2.05 24.66
N GLY A 57 7.55 -1.91 23.41
CA GLY A 57 8.54 -2.79 22.78
C GLY A 57 7.96 -4.02 22.08
N VAL A 58 6.64 -4.10 21.89
CA VAL A 58 6.01 -5.19 21.14
C VAL A 58 6.14 -4.91 19.65
N LEU A 59 6.82 -5.80 18.92
CA LEU A 59 7.03 -5.71 17.48
C LEU A 59 6.13 -6.71 16.75
N LYS A 60 5.32 -6.22 15.82
CA LYS A 60 4.51 -7.03 14.90
C LYS A 60 4.82 -6.64 13.46
N THR A 61 4.84 -7.61 12.57
CA THR A 61 5.22 -7.40 11.16
C THR A 61 4.33 -8.23 10.23
N HIS A 62 4.22 -7.78 9.00
CA HIS A 62 3.64 -8.55 7.90
C HIS A 62 4.39 -8.26 6.61
N ASN A 63 4.85 -9.32 5.93
CA ASN A 63 5.59 -9.25 4.66
C ASN A 63 6.77 -8.27 4.66
N ILE A 64 7.43 -8.12 5.81
CA ILE A 64 8.64 -7.33 5.98
C ILE A 64 9.50 -7.94 7.09
N ASP A 65 10.80 -8.07 6.81
CA ASP A 65 11.80 -8.52 7.78
C ASP A 65 12.46 -7.30 8.43
N VAL A 66 12.30 -7.19 9.75
CA VAL A 66 12.90 -6.14 10.59
C VAL A 66 13.38 -6.74 11.90
N LYS A 67 14.39 -6.11 12.49
CA LYS A 67 14.94 -6.52 13.78
C LYS A 67 14.61 -5.49 14.84
N LEU A 68 14.19 -5.93 16.02
CA LEU A 68 14.11 -5.05 17.18
C LEU A 68 15.54 -4.62 17.58
N ALA A 69 15.72 -3.35 17.92
CA ALA A 69 16.99 -2.87 18.46
C ALA A 69 17.19 -3.37 19.90
N ASP A 70 18.45 -3.43 20.36
CA ASP A 70 18.82 -3.95 21.68
C ASP A 70 18.12 -3.21 22.85
N ASP A 71 17.75 -1.94 22.65
CA ASP A 71 17.06 -1.12 23.64
C ASP A 71 15.53 -1.34 23.68
N GLY A 72 14.97 -2.12 22.74
CA GLY A 72 13.53 -2.35 22.58
C GLY A 72 12.72 -1.09 22.22
N ARG A 73 13.38 0.03 21.92
CA ARG A 73 12.75 1.34 21.66
C ARG A 73 12.74 1.72 20.19
N ALA A 74 13.32 0.89 19.33
CA ALA A 74 13.30 1.07 17.89
C ALA A 74 13.35 -0.28 17.18
N PHE A 75 13.01 -0.30 15.90
CA PHE A 75 13.35 -1.40 15.01
C PHE A 75 14.33 -0.93 13.93
N VAL A 76 15.07 -1.87 13.36
CA VAL A 76 16.07 -1.66 12.31
C VAL A 76 15.56 -2.24 11.01
N TYR A 77 15.57 -1.42 9.96
CA TYR A 77 15.27 -1.81 8.58
C TYR A 77 16.31 -1.17 7.65
N ARG A 78 17.02 -1.97 6.84
CA ARG A 78 18.09 -1.51 5.93
C ARG A 78 19.06 -0.53 6.61
N ASP A 79 19.58 -0.94 7.76
CA ASP A 79 20.55 -0.18 8.59
C ASP A 79 20.03 1.16 9.15
N LYS A 80 18.72 1.42 9.06
CA LYS A 80 18.09 2.60 9.65
C LYS A 80 17.24 2.22 10.86
N LYS A 81 17.33 3.02 11.92
CA LYS A 81 16.48 2.90 13.13
C LYS A 81 15.18 3.69 12.95
N TYR A 82 14.09 3.08 13.37
CA TYR A 82 12.75 3.66 13.34
C TYR A 82 12.13 3.64 14.74
N PRO A 83 11.60 4.77 15.23
CA PRO A 83 10.95 4.83 16.55
C PRO A 83 9.61 4.07 16.55
N PRO A 84 8.99 3.88 17.73
CA PRO A 84 7.69 3.23 17.85
C PRO A 84 6.63 3.93 16.98
N GLY A 85 5.74 3.14 16.37
CA GLY A 85 4.75 3.62 15.43
C GLY A 85 4.30 2.53 14.45
N VAL A 86 3.38 2.91 13.56
CA VAL A 86 2.92 2.10 12.44
C VAL A 86 3.62 2.57 11.17
N TYR A 87 4.21 1.63 10.45
CA TYR A 87 4.92 1.88 9.20
C TYR A 87 4.43 0.93 8.12
N TYR A 88 4.36 1.42 6.90
CA TYR A 88 3.95 0.66 5.73
C TYR A 88 5.13 0.54 4.77
N LEU A 89 5.38 -0.68 4.29
CA LEU A 89 6.27 -0.92 3.17
C LEU A 89 5.47 -0.62 1.90
N VAL A 90 5.82 0.47 1.25
CA VAL A 90 5.18 0.91 0.02
C VAL A 90 6.04 0.60 -1.18
N ARG A 91 5.45 0.01 -2.21
CA ARG A 91 6.07 -0.22 -3.51
C ARG A 91 5.50 0.76 -4.52
N ARG A 92 6.38 1.50 -5.19
CA ARG A 92 6.03 2.40 -6.29
C ARG A 92 7.08 2.30 -7.39
N ASN A 93 6.64 2.02 -8.62
CA ASN A 93 7.53 1.84 -9.78
C ASN A 93 8.66 0.83 -9.52
N GLY A 94 8.36 -0.28 -8.84
CA GLY A 94 9.32 -1.32 -8.47
C GLY A 94 10.30 -0.94 -7.36
N ARG A 95 10.20 0.27 -6.78
CA ARG A 95 11.00 0.72 -5.65
C ARG A 95 10.21 0.59 -4.36
N GLU A 96 10.86 0.11 -3.32
CA GLU A 96 10.26 -0.08 -2.00
C GLU A 96 10.83 0.92 -0.98
N ALA A 97 9.93 1.57 -0.26
CA ALA A 97 10.25 2.48 0.83
C ALA A 97 9.38 2.17 2.05
N LEU A 98 9.94 2.35 3.25
CA LEU A 98 9.18 2.28 4.49
C LEU A 98 8.73 3.69 4.85
N VAL A 99 7.43 3.89 5.01
CA VAL A 99 6.83 5.20 5.32
C VAL A 99 5.99 5.09 6.59
N SER A 100 5.96 6.14 7.40
CA SER A 100 5.09 6.19 8.57
C SER A 100 3.64 6.33 8.16
N GLU A 101 2.71 5.84 8.98
CA GLU A 101 1.26 6.05 8.79
C GLU A 101 0.91 7.54 8.58
N SER A 102 1.59 8.44 9.30
CA SER A 102 1.41 9.89 9.17
C SER A 102 1.79 10.46 7.81
N PHE A 103 2.62 9.75 7.02
CA PHE A 103 2.98 10.13 5.66
C PHE A 103 1.90 9.73 4.65
N LEU A 104 1.06 8.74 4.99
CA LEU A 104 -0.01 8.22 4.14
C LEU A 104 -1.36 8.91 4.33
N LYS A 105 -1.41 10.07 5.00
CA LYS A 105 -2.68 10.76 5.29
C LYS A 105 -3.52 10.91 4.02
N PHE A 106 -4.62 10.16 3.98
CA PHE A 106 -5.77 10.29 3.09
C PHE A 106 -6.57 11.54 3.45
#